data_AF-A0A524FTW0-F1
#
_entry.id   AF-A0A524FTW0-F1
#
_cell.length_a   1.000
_cell.length_b   1.000
_cell.length_c   1.000
_cell.angle_alpha   90.00
_cell.angle_beta   90.00
_cell.angle_gamma   90.00
#
_symmetry.space_group_name_H-M   'P 1'
#
loop_
_entity.id
_entity.type
_entity.pdbx_description
1 polymer ?
#
loop_
_entity_poly.entity_id
_entity_poly.type
_entity_poly.pdbx_seq_one_letter_code
_entity_poly.pdbx_strand_id
1 'polypeptide(L)'
;METKRVIVVIVIVALIVTSVSIVLLTLPESPPENTGDTTAPVITVTSPGNQSEVFGAVSLSFTATDDNTIARYEIYIDDTIVTVQQAYNWNTMGASDGIHTITFRARDQAVNWGEASITVTVDNSEIPEYEFSNIFKIMTYNIEESGINADWKEVVKEENPDILILVETGNFDDNGNTQLLQVIDEFNDYFVDEAPYSGFTAQGIAFSTSGEAVLSRYPVLAFYQIPNVILDNEAGYDVTHDFIDAVIDINGTSVHFIGAHLKAGGGETNKDRRNLENEGIINYMDGLGEVPIIYIGDLNSYSPEDTITVDNDYGYGPLTMLIEPDDPVFGNFSSEIHNFTDVYRALYPSELGYTYGHQYAAYLGRIDYIIVNEFFTDKLINATVGDTAHADTGADHYCLDMFVTWNGSGATIIPPSEDIEIRLDRLSTTSSEIREDAEDDWIFHEQTPQIDYITIQTSMHPSERYRERE
;
A
#
# COMPACT_ATOMS: atom_id res chain seq x y z
N MET A 1 -92.28 -33.52 -1.60
CA MET A 1 -92.22 -32.17 -1.01
C MET A 1 -90.96 -31.50 -1.52
N GLU A 2 -91.10 -30.32 -2.12
CA GLU A 2 -90.40 -29.06 -1.74
C GLU A 2 -88.95 -29.09 -1.16
N THR A 3 -88.01 -28.16 -1.45
CA THR A 3 -88.06 -26.91 -2.27
C THR A 3 -86.69 -26.16 -2.34
N LYS A 4 -86.34 -25.52 -3.48
CA LYS A 4 -85.29 -24.46 -3.74
C LYS A 4 -83.78 -24.83 -3.52
N ARG A 5 -82.71 -24.25 -4.12
CA ARG A 5 -82.38 -23.30 -5.26
C ARG A 5 -80.81 -23.25 -5.39
N VAL A 6 -80.08 -22.79 -6.44
CA VAL A 6 -80.31 -22.60 -7.92
C VAL A 6 -78.97 -22.23 -8.67
N ILE A 7 -78.69 -22.84 -9.85
CA ILE A 7 -78.04 -22.28 -11.10
C ILE A 7 -76.57 -21.72 -11.08
N VAL A 8 -75.64 -21.90 -12.07
CA VAL A 8 -75.50 -22.68 -13.35
C VAL A 8 -74.01 -22.68 -13.86
N VAL A 9 -73.49 -23.84 -14.34
CA VAL A 9 -72.67 -24.21 -15.57
C VAL A 9 -71.50 -23.26 -16.03
N ILE A 10 -70.32 -23.65 -16.60
CA ILE A 10 -70.00 -24.39 -17.87
C ILE A 10 -68.54 -24.99 -17.83
N VAL A 11 -68.35 -26.33 -17.83
CA VAL A 11 -67.83 -27.27 -18.90
C VAL A 11 -66.39 -26.97 -19.43
N ILE A 12 -65.30 -27.67 -19.04
CA ILE A 12 -64.81 -29.08 -19.25
C ILE A 12 -64.01 -29.31 -20.56
N VAL A 13 -62.85 -30.00 -20.51
CA VAL A 13 -62.46 -31.23 -21.30
C VAL A 13 -61.07 -31.79 -20.89
N ALA A 14 -60.89 -33.11 -21.08
CA ALA A 14 -60.02 -34.09 -20.41
C ALA A 14 -58.49 -34.14 -20.70
N LEU A 15 -57.80 -34.96 -19.86
CA LEU A 15 -56.36 -35.30 -19.85
C LEU A 15 -55.89 -36.30 -20.93
N ILE A 16 -54.58 -36.28 -21.22
CA ILE A 16 -53.70 -37.46 -21.40
C ILE A 16 -52.37 -37.22 -20.64
N VAL A 17 -51.76 -38.27 -20.07
CA VAL A 17 -50.58 -38.20 -19.19
C VAL A 17 -49.28 -38.51 -19.93
N THR A 18 -48.24 -37.67 -19.77
CA THR A 18 -46.82 -38.03 -20.04
C THR A 18 -45.88 -37.27 -19.11
N SER A 19 -44.77 -37.93 -18.72
CA SER A 19 -43.49 -37.40 -18.21
C SER A 19 -43.46 -36.02 -17.54
N VAL A 20 -43.25 -36.02 -16.22
CA VAL A 20 -42.95 -34.81 -15.45
C VAL A 20 -41.55 -34.30 -15.78
N SER A 21 -41.46 -33.11 -16.37
CA SER A 21 -40.28 -32.25 -16.30
C SER A 21 -40.55 -31.16 -15.28
N ILE A 22 -39.80 -31.12 -14.18
CA ILE A 22 -39.86 -30.00 -13.22
C ILE A 22 -39.06 -28.85 -13.82
N VAL A 23 -39.76 -27.87 -14.39
CA VAL A 23 -39.19 -26.55 -14.67
C VAL A 23 -39.21 -25.79 -13.35
N LEU A 24 -38.04 -25.43 -12.82
CA LEU A 24 -37.93 -24.57 -11.66
C LEU A 24 -38.25 -23.13 -12.11
N LEU A 25 -39.44 -22.64 -11.77
CA LEU A 25 -39.88 -21.29 -12.09
C LEU A 25 -39.46 -20.36 -10.95
N THR A 26 -38.54 -19.44 -11.22
CA THR A 26 -38.19 -18.37 -10.28
C THR A 26 -39.38 -17.42 -10.09
N LEU A 27 -39.69 -17.09 -8.84
CA LEU A 27 -40.74 -16.11 -8.53
C LEU A 27 -40.21 -14.68 -8.73
N PRO A 28 -41.04 -13.73 -9.21
CA PRO A 28 -40.65 -12.34 -9.30
C PRO A 28 -40.62 -11.68 -7.91
N GLU A 29 -39.77 -10.68 -7.78
CA GLU A 29 -39.51 -9.89 -6.57
C GLU A 29 -40.75 -9.10 -6.10
N SER A 30 -40.87 -8.88 -4.78
CA SER A 30 -42.02 -8.20 -4.17
C SER A 30 -41.96 -6.67 -4.32
N PRO A 31 -43.10 -5.99 -4.54
CA PRO A 31 -43.12 -4.53 -4.68
C PRO A 31 -42.83 -3.81 -3.33
N PRO A 32 -42.24 -2.60 -3.36
CA PRO A 32 -41.81 -1.88 -2.17
C PRO A 32 -42.97 -1.43 -1.27
N GLU A 33 -42.79 -1.52 0.04
CA GLU A 33 -43.72 -0.97 1.04
C GLU A 33 -43.61 0.56 1.15
N ASN A 34 -44.73 1.22 1.42
CA ASN A 34 -44.80 2.67 1.60
C ASN A 34 -44.74 3.00 3.10
N THR A 35 -43.57 3.43 3.58
CA THR A 35 -43.24 3.57 5.00
C THR A 35 -43.72 4.88 5.64
N GLY A 36 -44.13 5.87 4.85
CA GLY A 36 -44.69 7.14 5.33
C GLY A 36 -43.69 8.11 5.98
N ASP A 37 -42.39 7.86 5.80
CA ASP A 37 -41.30 8.74 6.21
C ASP A 37 -41.17 9.97 5.28
N THR A 38 -40.58 11.04 5.82
CA THR A 38 -40.40 12.35 5.19
C THR A 38 -39.06 13.02 5.54
N THR A 39 -38.18 12.36 6.31
CA THR A 39 -36.83 12.86 6.61
C THR A 39 -35.92 12.61 5.40
N ALA A 40 -34.92 13.46 5.19
CA ALA A 40 -33.98 13.31 4.09
C ALA A 40 -32.58 12.97 4.61
N PRO A 41 -31.81 12.10 3.91
CA PRO A 41 -30.46 11.74 4.33
C PRO A 41 -29.54 12.94 4.55
N VAL A 42 -28.73 12.90 5.60
CA VAL A 42 -27.66 13.86 5.85
C VAL A 42 -26.41 13.42 5.09
N ILE A 43 -25.87 14.30 4.25
CA ILE A 43 -24.67 14.03 3.42
C ILE A 43 -23.44 14.67 4.08
N THR A 44 -22.38 13.89 4.26
CA THR A 44 -21.06 14.39 4.69
C THR A 44 -20.03 14.01 3.63
N VAL A 45 -19.49 15.01 2.92
CA VAL A 45 -18.41 14.83 1.94
C VAL A 45 -17.12 14.50 2.66
N THR A 46 -16.43 13.44 2.23
CA THR A 46 -15.16 12.99 2.81
C THR A 46 -13.97 13.33 1.93
N SER A 47 -14.13 13.34 0.59
CA SER A 47 -13.10 13.78 -0.35
C SER A 47 -13.71 14.25 -1.68
N PRO A 48 -13.08 15.22 -2.38
CA PRO A 48 -12.00 16.09 -1.92
C PRO A 48 -12.53 17.24 -1.04
N GLY A 49 -11.62 18.03 -0.45
CA GLY A 49 -11.98 19.22 0.31
C GLY A 49 -12.60 20.32 -0.56
N ASN A 50 -13.52 21.13 -0.02
CA ASN A 50 -14.15 22.22 -0.77
C ASN A 50 -13.15 23.34 -1.09
N GLN A 51 -13.09 23.75 -2.36
CA GLN A 51 -12.11 24.66 -2.98
C GLN A 51 -10.69 24.09 -3.10
N SER A 52 -10.55 22.76 -3.18
CA SER A 52 -9.27 22.13 -3.58
C SER A 52 -8.95 22.40 -5.05
N GLU A 53 -7.66 22.49 -5.35
CA GLU A 53 -7.12 22.33 -6.71
C GLU A 53 -6.87 20.83 -6.93
N VAL A 54 -7.19 20.33 -8.13
CA VAL A 54 -7.19 18.89 -8.44
C VAL A 54 -6.70 18.62 -9.87
N PHE A 55 -5.99 17.50 -10.04
CA PHE A 55 -5.37 17.03 -11.29
C PHE A 55 -5.39 15.49 -11.31
N GLY A 56 -5.21 14.88 -12.49
CA GLY A 56 -5.13 13.42 -12.64
C GLY A 56 -6.38 12.68 -12.18
N ALA A 57 -6.19 11.59 -11.43
CA ALA A 57 -7.27 10.81 -10.83
C ALA A 57 -7.64 11.36 -9.44
N VAL A 58 -8.92 11.72 -9.25
CA VAL A 58 -9.43 12.37 -8.04
C VAL A 58 -10.51 11.50 -7.42
N SER A 59 -10.31 11.01 -6.19
CA SER A 59 -11.32 10.23 -5.50
C SER A 59 -12.40 11.12 -4.89
N LEU A 60 -13.60 11.04 -5.46
CA LEU A 60 -14.81 11.69 -4.96
C LEU A 60 -15.52 10.72 -4.01
N SER A 61 -15.72 11.09 -2.74
CA SER A 61 -16.36 10.22 -1.74
C SER A 61 -17.22 10.97 -0.74
N PHE A 62 -18.28 10.31 -0.28
CA PHE A 62 -19.18 10.83 0.75
C PHE A 62 -19.85 9.73 1.58
N THR A 63 -20.26 10.09 2.78
CA THR A 63 -21.16 9.29 3.62
C THR A 63 -22.56 9.89 3.62
N ALA A 64 -23.58 9.03 3.75
CA ALA A 64 -24.96 9.46 3.97
C ALA A 64 -25.55 8.71 5.17
N THR A 65 -26.26 9.43 6.03
CA THR A 65 -26.94 8.87 7.21
C THR A 65 -28.40 9.31 7.25
N ASP A 66 -29.29 8.39 7.59
CA ASP A 66 -30.72 8.63 7.77
C ASP A 66 -31.24 7.70 8.88
N ASP A 67 -32.43 7.98 9.43
CA ASP A 67 -33.12 7.07 10.38
C ASP A 67 -33.62 5.80 9.67
N ASN A 68 -33.79 5.84 8.34
CA ASN A 68 -34.15 4.74 7.47
C ASN A 68 -32.99 4.26 6.56
N THR A 69 -33.17 3.10 5.93
CA THR A 69 -32.18 2.55 4.99
C THR A 69 -32.06 3.41 3.72
N ILE A 70 -30.83 3.78 3.36
CA ILE A 70 -30.51 4.42 2.08
C ILE A 70 -30.75 3.41 0.93
N ALA A 71 -31.53 3.82 -0.06
CA ALA A 71 -31.90 3.01 -1.22
C ALA A 71 -31.10 3.33 -2.49
N ARG A 72 -30.48 4.51 -2.59
CA ARG A 72 -29.68 4.92 -3.75
C ARG A 72 -28.69 6.04 -3.44
N TYR A 73 -27.55 6.02 -4.12
CA TYR A 73 -26.58 7.12 -4.17
C TYR A 73 -26.49 7.69 -5.58
N GLU A 74 -26.00 8.92 -5.70
CA GLU A 74 -25.59 9.56 -6.96
C GLU A 74 -24.41 10.50 -6.68
N ILE A 75 -23.43 10.53 -7.58
CA ILE A 75 -22.45 11.62 -7.66
C ILE A 75 -22.59 12.27 -9.03
N TYR A 76 -22.59 13.59 -9.03
CA TYR A 76 -22.66 14.44 -10.21
C TYR A 76 -21.39 15.28 -10.34
N ILE A 77 -20.94 15.47 -11.59
CA ILE A 77 -19.94 16.46 -11.97
C ILE A 77 -20.63 17.35 -13.03
N ASP A 78 -20.73 18.64 -12.76
CA ASP A 78 -21.42 19.64 -13.60
C ASP A 78 -22.79 19.16 -14.12
N ASP A 79 -23.70 18.89 -13.19
CA ASP A 79 -25.06 18.37 -13.43
C ASP A 79 -25.14 17.01 -14.17
N THR A 80 -24.01 16.37 -14.47
CA THR A 80 -23.95 15.04 -15.13
C THR A 80 -23.69 13.95 -14.09
N ILE A 81 -24.58 12.96 -14.00
CA ILE A 81 -24.37 11.81 -13.12
C ILE A 81 -23.21 10.94 -13.62
N VAL A 82 -22.21 10.72 -12.77
CA VAL A 82 -21.01 9.93 -13.09
C VAL A 82 -21.01 8.55 -12.41
N THR A 83 -21.71 8.40 -11.28
CA THR A 83 -21.94 7.10 -10.62
C THR A 83 -23.26 7.09 -9.85
N VAL A 84 -23.69 5.89 -9.44
CA VAL A 84 -24.77 5.64 -8.47
C VAL A 84 -24.27 5.01 -7.16
N GLN A 85 -22.97 5.14 -6.89
CA GLN A 85 -22.29 4.64 -5.69
C GLN A 85 -21.88 5.80 -4.75
N GLN A 86 -21.32 5.47 -3.58
CA GLN A 86 -20.80 6.45 -2.60
C GLN A 86 -19.40 6.99 -2.93
N ALA A 87 -18.71 6.37 -3.89
CA ALA A 87 -17.40 6.78 -4.36
C ALA A 87 -17.34 6.80 -5.90
N TYR A 88 -16.50 7.67 -6.45
CA TYR A 88 -16.16 7.72 -7.87
C TYR A 88 -14.74 8.25 -8.06
N ASN A 89 -13.91 7.49 -8.77
CA ASN A 89 -12.59 7.94 -9.18
C ASN A 89 -12.73 8.75 -10.48
N TRP A 90 -12.65 10.07 -10.38
CA TRP A 90 -12.78 10.98 -11.50
C TRP A 90 -11.43 11.23 -12.16
N ASN A 91 -11.30 10.85 -13.43
CA ASN A 91 -10.16 11.25 -14.24
C ASN A 91 -10.38 12.68 -14.79
N THR A 92 -9.69 13.66 -14.23
CA THR A 92 -9.78 15.08 -14.60
C THR A 92 -9.09 15.40 -15.94
N MET A 93 -8.23 14.53 -16.47
CA MET A 93 -7.65 14.69 -17.81
C MET A 93 -8.69 14.64 -18.94
N GLY A 94 -9.89 14.12 -18.65
CA GLY A 94 -11.05 14.18 -19.56
C GLY A 94 -11.94 15.41 -19.38
N ALA A 95 -11.66 16.25 -18.38
CA ALA A 95 -12.40 17.47 -18.06
C ALA A 95 -11.72 18.72 -18.67
N SER A 96 -12.33 19.89 -18.49
CA SER A 96 -11.80 21.17 -18.95
C SER A 96 -11.23 21.96 -17.78
N ASP A 97 -10.09 22.62 -17.94
CA ASP A 97 -9.50 23.41 -16.85
C ASP A 97 -10.45 24.52 -16.36
N GLY A 98 -10.51 24.72 -15.04
CA GLY A 98 -11.37 25.66 -14.36
C GLY A 98 -12.18 25.07 -13.20
N ILE A 99 -13.17 25.83 -12.72
CA ILE A 99 -13.97 25.43 -11.56
C ILE A 99 -15.07 24.45 -11.98
N HIS A 100 -15.06 23.27 -11.35
CA HIS A 100 -16.10 22.25 -11.45
C HIS A 100 -16.95 22.20 -10.17
N THR A 101 -18.22 21.83 -10.31
CA THR A 101 -19.10 21.56 -9.16
C THR A 101 -19.37 20.07 -9.04
N ILE A 102 -19.04 19.51 -7.87
CA ILE A 102 -19.32 18.11 -7.54
C ILE A 102 -20.49 18.08 -6.56
N THR A 103 -21.53 17.33 -6.89
CA THR A 103 -22.74 17.20 -6.07
C THR A 103 -22.99 15.75 -5.69
N PHE A 104 -23.05 15.49 -4.39
CA PHE A 104 -23.24 14.18 -3.78
C PHE A 104 -24.67 14.06 -3.26
N ARG A 105 -25.39 12.99 -3.63
CA ARG A 105 -26.80 12.81 -3.27
C ARG A 105 -27.08 11.39 -2.79
N ALA A 106 -28.01 11.27 -1.85
CA ALA A 106 -28.54 9.97 -1.41
C ALA A 106 -30.07 10.02 -1.30
N ARG A 107 -30.71 8.88 -1.52
CA ARG A 107 -32.16 8.68 -1.41
C ARG A 107 -32.47 7.54 -0.47
N ASP A 108 -33.44 7.73 0.41
CA ASP A 108 -34.00 6.66 1.23
C ASP A 108 -34.99 5.76 0.44
N GLN A 109 -35.58 4.78 1.15
CA GLN A 109 -36.68 3.95 0.64
C GLN A 109 -38.01 4.71 0.49
N ALA A 110 -38.23 5.78 1.28
CA ALA A 110 -39.44 6.61 1.27
C ALA A 110 -39.51 7.66 0.14
N VAL A 111 -38.45 7.77 -0.67
CA VAL A 111 -38.28 8.69 -1.82
C VAL A 111 -37.84 10.12 -1.44
N ASN A 112 -37.33 10.35 -0.23
CA ASN A 112 -36.71 11.62 0.15
C ASN A 112 -35.24 11.66 -0.30
N TRP A 113 -34.73 12.86 -0.60
CA TRP A 113 -33.38 13.08 -1.14
C TRP A 113 -32.57 14.04 -0.27
N GLY A 114 -31.37 13.61 0.11
CA GLY A 114 -30.30 14.42 0.69
C GLY A 114 -29.28 14.87 -0.36
N GLU A 115 -28.63 16.00 -0.14
CA GLU A 115 -27.64 16.60 -1.05
C GLU A 115 -26.57 17.41 -0.31
N ALA A 116 -25.33 17.35 -0.78
CA ALA A 116 -24.28 18.32 -0.50
C ALA A 116 -23.42 18.55 -1.76
N SER A 117 -22.82 19.74 -1.89
CA SER A 117 -21.95 20.08 -3.02
C SER A 117 -20.67 20.75 -2.57
N ILE A 118 -19.61 20.53 -3.35
CA ILE A 118 -18.33 21.22 -3.27
C ILE A 118 -17.97 21.81 -4.63
N THR A 119 -17.11 22.82 -4.63
CA THR A 119 -16.42 23.30 -5.84
C THR A 119 -14.96 22.91 -5.77
N VAL A 120 -14.37 22.50 -6.89
CA VAL A 120 -12.94 22.25 -7.04
C VAL A 120 -12.42 22.93 -8.30
N THR A 121 -11.14 23.26 -8.34
CA THR A 121 -10.48 23.81 -9.52
C THR A 121 -9.68 22.70 -10.20
N VAL A 122 -10.08 22.29 -11.40
CA VAL A 122 -9.27 21.42 -12.25
C VAL A 122 -8.21 22.27 -12.94
N ASP A 123 -6.95 21.83 -12.88
CA ASP A 123 -5.90 22.37 -13.73
C ASP A 123 -5.13 21.21 -14.38
N ASN A 124 -5.39 20.95 -15.66
CA ASN A 124 -4.56 20.09 -16.51
C ASN A 124 -3.64 20.92 -17.42
N SER A 125 -3.63 22.25 -17.28
CA SER A 125 -2.79 23.15 -18.07
C SER A 125 -1.36 23.19 -17.53
N GLU A 126 -1.20 22.96 -16.22
CA GLU A 126 0.05 22.53 -15.61
C GLU A 126 -0.03 21.02 -15.30
N ILE A 127 0.44 20.19 -16.24
CA ILE A 127 1.27 19.05 -15.81
C ILE A 127 2.44 19.73 -15.09
N PRO A 128 2.72 19.47 -13.80
CA PRO A 128 3.85 20.10 -13.17
C PRO A 128 5.11 19.68 -13.96
N GLU A 129 5.89 20.66 -14.42
CA GLU A 129 7.23 20.41 -14.96
C GLU A 129 8.14 20.01 -13.79
N TYR A 130 7.91 18.80 -13.27
CA TYR A 130 8.83 18.10 -12.41
C TYR A 130 10.08 17.79 -13.25
N GLU A 131 11.15 18.57 -13.09
CA GLU A 131 12.47 18.35 -13.72
C GLU A 131 13.22 17.14 -13.11
N PHE A 132 12.52 16.02 -12.91
CA PHE A 132 13.10 14.71 -12.61
C PHE A 132 13.61 14.08 -13.92
N SER A 133 14.78 14.57 -14.36
CA SER A 133 15.34 14.27 -15.68
C SER A 133 15.80 12.82 -15.87
N ASN A 134 14.87 11.94 -16.22
CA ASN A 134 15.05 10.49 -16.51
C ASN A 134 15.62 9.63 -15.38
N ILE A 135 16.14 10.18 -14.29
CA ILE A 135 16.74 9.46 -13.16
C ILE A 135 16.07 9.95 -11.89
N PHE A 136 15.65 9.02 -11.04
CA PHE A 136 15.11 9.30 -9.71
C PHE A 136 15.60 8.23 -8.72
N LYS A 137 15.53 8.57 -7.43
CA LYS A 137 16.04 7.75 -6.33
C LYS A 137 14.90 7.16 -5.49
N ILE A 138 14.95 5.85 -5.27
CA ILE A 138 14.02 5.13 -4.38
C ILE A 138 14.82 4.56 -3.20
N MET A 139 14.33 4.74 -1.99
CA MET A 139 14.99 4.29 -0.75
C MET A 139 14.02 3.48 0.10
N THR A 140 14.53 2.45 0.78
CA THR A 140 13.85 1.77 1.88
C THR A 140 14.69 1.87 3.16
N TYR A 141 14.02 2.00 4.30
CA TYR A 141 14.69 2.10 5.59
C TYR A 141 13.80 1.65 6.75
N ASN A 142 14.17 0.56 7.43
CA ASN A 142 13.70 0.30 8.79
C ASN A 142 14.36 1.33 9.73
N ILE A 143 13.54 2.12 10.43
CA ILE A 143 14.00 3.26 11.25
C ILE A 143 14.11 2.96 12.75
N GLU A 144 13.97 1.70 13.18
CA GLU A 144 14.06 1.25 14.58
C GLU A 144 13.01 1.89 15.51
N GLU A 145 12.01 1.12 15.95
CA GLU A 145 11.04 1.52 16.98
C GLU A 145 10.38 2.90 16.75
N SER A 146 9.77 3.15 15.59
CA SER A 146 9.16 4.46 15.21
C SER A 146 10.16 5.61 15.10
N GLY A 147 11.43 5.29 14.79
CA GLY A 147 12.48 6.29 14.69
C GLY A 147 13.01 6.73 16.04
N ILE A 148 13.24 5.78 16.96
CA ILE A 148 13.67 6.04 18.34
C ILE A 148 14.96 6.87 18.41
N ASN A 149 15.82 6.72 17.42
CA ASN A 149 17.05 7.48 17.27
C ASN A 149 16.92 8.52 16.15
N ALA A 150 16.85 9.80 16.51
CA ALA A 150 16.53 10.89 15.57
C ALA A 150 17.51 11.06 14.38
N ASP A 151 18.69 10.45 14.44
CA ASP A 151 19.70 10.47 13.37
C ASP A 151 19.21 9.77 12.08
N TRP A 152 18.17 8.90 12.12
CA TRP A 152 17.57 8.32 10.90
C TRP A 152 17.11 9.40 9.91
N LYS A 153 16.71 10.58 10.42
CA LYS A 153 16.33 11.73 9.60
C LYS A 153 17.53 12.40 8.93
N GLU A 154 18.70 12.36 9.55
CA GLU A 154 19.93 12.84 8.92
C GLU A 154 20.40 11.86 7.82
N VAL A 155 20.20 10.55 8.01
CA VAL A 155 20.39 9.55 6.92
C VAL A 155 19.49 9.89 5.72
N VAL A 156 18.18 10.11 5.92
CA VAL A 156 17.26 10.51 4.81
C VAL A 156 17.66 11.84 4.17
N LYS A 157 18.15 12.81 4.96
CA LYS A 157 18.66 14.10 4.44
C LYS A 157 19.94 13.95 3.61
N GLU A 158 20.81 13.01 4.00
CA GLU A 158 22.05 12.69 3.29
C GLU A 158 21.79 11.89 2.01
N GLU A 159 20.79 10.99 2.00
CA GLU A 159 20.43 10.20 0.82
C GLU A 159 19.62 10.98 -0.22
N ASN A 160 18.77 11.92 0.21
CA ASN A 160 17.86 12.71 -0.64
C ASN A 160 17.04 11.87 -1.66
N PRO A 161 16.25 10.87 -1.22
CA PRO A 161 15.41 10.08 -2.13
C PRO A 161 14.29 10.93 -2.74
N ASP A 162 13.67 10.44 -3.81
CA ASP A 162 12.44 11.02 -4.38
C ASP A 162 11.19 10.26 -3.91
N ILE A 163 11.36 8.97 -3.62
CA ILE A 163 10.35 8.07 -3.04
C ILE A 163 11.04 7.26 -1.94
N LEU A 164 10.43 7.23 -0.76
CA LEU A 164 10.94 6.62 0.46
C LEU A 164 9.88 5.71 1.07
N ILE A 165 10.24 4.45 1.32
CA ILE A 165 9.44 3.49 2.10
C ILE A 165 10.11 3.31 3.46
N LEU A 166 9.41 3.72 4.52
CA LEU A 166 9.83 3.54 5.90
C LEU A 166 9.19 2.28 6.49
N VAL A 167 9.96 1.55 7.29
CA VAL A 167 9.54 0.35 8.04
C VAL A 167 9.75 0.61 9.53
N GLU A 168 8.94 -0.02 10.39
CA GLU A 168 8.82 0.29 11.83
C GLU A 168 8.39 1.73 12.11
N THR A 169 7.36 2.21 11.41
CA THR A 169 6.85 3.57 11.59
C THR A 169 5.96 3.70 12.82
N GLY A 170 5.26 2.62 13.22
CA GLY A 170 4.55 2.45 14.48
C GLY A 170 3.71 3.64 14.91
N ASN A 171 4.26 4.44 15.83
CA ASN A 171 3.64 5.65 16.40
C ASN A 171 3.35 6.76 15.37
N PHE A 172 3.78 6.63 14.12
CA PHE A 172 3.41 7.52 13.02
C PHE A 172 1.88 7.55 12.81
N ASP A 173 1.20 6.44 13.08
CA ASP A 173 -0.25 6.38 13.26
C ASP A 173 -0.65 6.72 14.70
N ASP A 174 -1.03 7.98 14.91
CA ASP A 174 -1.55 8.48 16.19
C ASP A 174 -3.05 8.83 16.13
N ASN A 175 -3.81 8.24 15.19
CA ASN A 175 -5.21 8.61 14.90
C ASN A 175 -5.31 10.11 14.53
N GLY A 176 -4.50 10.53 13.56
CA GLY A 176 -4.34 11.92 13.12
C GLY A 176 -3.12 12.13 12.22
N ASN A 177 -2.18 11.19 12.25
CA ASN A 177 -0.91 11.17 11.53
C ASN A 177 -0.01 12.36 11.90
N THR A 178 -0.09 12.86 13.13
CA THR A 178 0.63 14.07 13.57
C THR A 178 2.13 13.88 13.49
N GLN A 179 2.65 12.70 13.85
CA GLN A 179 4.09 12.41 13.79
C GLN A 179 4.57 12.28 12.33
N LEU A 180 3.81 11.59 11.46
CA LEU A 180 4.09 11.55 10.02
C LEU A 180 4.10 12.97 9.41
N LEU A 181 3.12 13.80 9.73
CA LEU A 181 3.03 15.18 9.23
C LEU A 181 4.20 16.04 9.73
N GLN A 182 4.64 15.88 10.98
CA GLN A 182 5.84 16.56 11.50
C GLN A 182 7.12 16.14 10.78
N VAL A 183 7.25 14.87 10.42
CA VAL A 183 8.37 14.35 9.62
C VAL A 183 8.36 14.94 8.20
N ILE A 184 7.19 14.95 7.54
CA ILE A 184 7.00 15.54 6.20
C ILE A 184 7.32 17.03 6.23
N ASP A 185 6.79 17.78 7.20
CA ASP A 185 7.08 19.20 7.39
C ASP A 185 8.59 19.45 7.60
N GLU A 186 9.27 18.65 8.44
CA GLU A 186 10.72 18.79 8.67
C GLU A 186 11.54 18.52 7.40
N PHE A 187 11.19 17.52 6.60
CA PHE A 187 11.87 17.24 5.34
C PHE A 187 11.57 18.32 4.28
N ASN A 188 10.34 18.84 4.21
CA ASN A 188 9.99 19.92 3.28
C ASN A 188 10.65 21.26 3.67
N ASP A 189 10.81 21.55 4.97
CA ASP A 189 11.57 22.70 5.49
C ASP A 189 13.10 22.56 5.25
N TYR A 190 13.61 21.33 5.06
CA TYR A 190 15.01 21.06 4.73
C TYR A 190 15.27 21.12 3.21
N PHE A 191 14.45 20.41 2.44
CA PHE A 191 14.56 20.28 0.98
C PHE A 191 13.81 21.40 0.22
N VAL A 192 14.00 22.65 0.62
CA VAL A 192 13.25 23.82 0.10
C VAL A 192 13.41 24.09 -1.40
N ASP A 193 14.45 23.53 -2.03
CA ASP A 193 14.75 23.65 -3.46
C ASP A 193 14.25 22.43 -4.28
N GLU A 194 13.70 21.40 -3.63
CA GLU A 194 13.15 20.19 -4.24
C GLU A 194 11.61 20.23 -4.31
N ALA A 195 10.98 19.27 -4.99
CA ALA A 195 9.53 19.08 -4.87
C ALA A 195 9.17 18.57 -3.46
N PRO A 196 8.04 19.03 -2.88
CA PRO A 196 7.65 18.65 -1.54
C PRO A 196 7.19 17.18 -1.47
N TYR A 197 7.51 16.52 -0.37
CA TYR A 197 6.95 15.23 -0.03
C TYR A 197 5.47 15.35 0.32
N SER A 198 4.70 14.42 -0.24
CA SER A 198 3.44 13.92 0.34
C SER A 198 3.72 12.57 1.03
N GLY A 199 2.85 12.10 1.92
CA GLY A 199 3.06 10.80 2.55
C GLY A 199 1.87 10.22 3.29
N PHE A 200 1.91 8.90 3.46
CA PHE A 200 0.85 8.07 4.03
C PHE A 200 1.49 6.97 4.89
N THR A 201 0.80 6.53 5.94
CA THR A 201 1.27 5.46 6.85
C THR A 201 0.14 4.46 7.09
N ALA A 202 0.49 3.20 7.31
CA ALA A 202 -0.46 2.17 7.75
C ALA A 202 -1.18 2.62 9.04
N GLN A 203 -2.41 2.14 9.27
CA GLN A 203 -3.34 2.61 10.30
C GLN A 203 -3.84 1.45 11.17
N GLY A 204 -4.10 1.72 12.46
CA GLY A 204 -4.38 0.70 13.46
C GLY A 204 -3.12 0.01 14.02
N ILE A 205 -1.93 0.61 13.85
CA ILE A 205 -0.67 -0.01 14.25
C ILE A 205 -0.50 0.03 15.78
N ALA A 206 -0.17 -1.13 16.37
CA ALA A 206 -0.17 -1.32 17.83
C ALA A 206 1.22 -1.25 18.49
N PHE A 207 2.29 -1.40 17.73
CA PHE A 207 3.67 -1.52 18.21
C PHE A 207 4.58 -0.52 17.52
N SER A 208 5.65 -0.10 18.20
CA SER A 208 6.66 0.78 17.62
C SER A 208 7.48 0.10 16.53
N THR A 209 7.62 -1.23 16.62
CA THR A 209 8.39 -2.13 15.73
C THR A 209 7.57 -2.70 14.56
N SER A 210 6.49 -2.02 14.16
CA SER A 210 5.60 -2.47 13.09
C SER A 210 5.14 -1.27 12.26
N GLY A 211 4.53 -1.50 11.11
CA GLY A 211 3.92 -0.44 10.33
C GLY A 211 4.89 0.24 9.37
N GLU A 212 4.32 0.68 8.26
CA GLU A 212 5.03 1.12 7.07
C GLU A 212 4.50 2.49 6.65
N ALA A 213 5.36 3.34 6.08
CA ALA A 213 4.94 4.60 5.49
C ALA A 213 5.62 4.85 4.15
N VAL A 214 4.90 5.53 3.25
CA VAL A 214 5.45 6.10 2.02
C VAL A 214 5.59 7.61 2.18
N LEU A 215 6.75 8.14 1.79
CA LEU A 215 6.94 9.56 1.50
C LEU A 215 7.36 9.69 0.03
N SER A 216 6.66 10.51 -0.76
CA SER A 216 6.89 10.65 -2.20
C SER A 216 6.78 12.09 -2.67
N ARG A 217 7.76 12.50 -3.48
CA ARG A 217 7.73 13.74 -4.30
C ARG A 217 6.85 13.61 -5.53
N TYR A 218 6.68 12.38 -6.02
CA TYR A 218 5.75 12.04 -7.09
C TYR A 218 4.31 11.89 -6.53
N PRO A 219 3.26 12.19 -7.32
CA PRO A 219 1.89 12.06 -6.86
C PRO A 219 1.53 10.62 -6.44
N VAL A 220 1.14 10.44 -5.18
CA VAL A 220 0.53 9.17 -4.70
C VAL A 220 -0.94 9.18 -5.10
N LEU A 221 -1.31 8.29 -6.03
CA LEU A 221 -2.67 8.15 -6.58
C LEU A 221 -3.59 7.33 -5.66
N ALA A 222 -3.03 6.33 -4.98
CA ALA A 222 -3.74 5.50 -4.02
C ALA A 222 -2.76 4.96 -2.97
N PHE A 223 -3.30 4.64 -1.79
CA PHE A 223 -2.58 3.96 -0.71
C PHE A 223 -3.51 2.88 -0.15
N TYR A 224 -3.12 1.63 -0.29
CA TYR A 224 -3.81 0.47 0.26
C TYR A 224 -3.00 -0.11 1.41
N GLN A 225 -3.70 -0.64 2.41
CA GLN A 225 -3.13 -1.39 3.52
C GLN A 225 -3.73 -2.79 3.47
N ILE A 226 -2.89 -3.80 3.62
CA ILE A 226 -3.18 -5.19 3.30
C ILE A 226 -2.88 -6.04 4.55
N PRO A 227 -3.78 -6.07 5.55
CA PRO A 227 -3.66 -6.91 6.75
C PRO A 227 -3.88 -8.40 6.45
N ASN A 228 -4.46 -8.74 5.30
CA ASN A 228 -4.85 -10.10 4.97
C ASN A 228 -4.53 -10.38 3.50
N VAL A 229 -3.84 -11.49 3.25
CA VAL A 229 -3.45 -11.98 1.91
C VAL A 229 -4.12 -13.31 1.58
N ILE A 230 -4.12 -13.72 0.31
CA ILE A 230 -4.71 -14.99 -0.15
C ILE A 230 -3.61 -15.94 -0.63
N LEU A 231 -3.58 -17.14 -0.05
CA LEU A 231 -2.65 -18.22 -0.37
C LEU A 231 -3.10 -19.02 -1.61
N ASP A 232 -2.20 -19.81 -2.21
CA ASP A 232 -2.45 -20.62 -3.42
C ASP A 232 -3.63 -21.61 -3.25
N ASN A 233 -3.86 -22.01 -2.01
CA ASN A 233 -4.93 -22.91 -1.60
C ASN A 233 -6.28 -22.20 -1.35
N GLU A 234 -6.41 -20.94 -1.77
CA GLU A 234 -7.57 -20.05 -1.59
C GLU A 234 -7.85 -19.64 -0.13
N ALA A 235 -7.00 -19.99 0.84
CA ALA A 235 -7.16 -19.54 2.22
C ALA A 235 -6.69 -18.10 2.41
N GLY A 236 -7.46 -17.33 3.19
CA GLY A 236 -6.99 -16.05 3.73
C GLY A 236 -6.00 -16.26 4.87
N TYR A 237 -4.96 -15.43 4.91
CA TYR A 237 -3.93 -15.42 5.94
C TYR A 237 -3.78 -13.99 6.51
N ASP A 238 -3.88 -13.88 7.83
CA ASP A 238 -3.73 -12.65 8.61
C ASP A 238 -2.22 -12.45 8.83
N VAL A 239 -1.65 -11.38 8.27
CA VAL A 239 -0.19 -11.17 8.25
C VAL A 239 0.30 -10.61 9.58
N THR A 240 1.56 -10.85 9.95
CA THR A 240 2.08 -10.39 11.25
C THR A 240 2.33 -8.88 11.29
N HIS A 241 2.68 -8.30 10.15
CA HIS A 241 2.63 -6.86 9.89
C HIS A 241 1.96 -6.64 8.53
N ASP A 242 1.07 -5.66 8.45
CA ASP A 242 0.34 -5.32 7.23
C ASP A 242 1.30 -4.95 6.08
N PHE A 243 1.00 -5.37 4.85
CA PHE A 243 1.67 -4.78 3.70
C PHE A 243 1.01 -3.44 3.33
N ILE A 244 1.73 -2.59 2.61
CA ILE A 244 1.14 -1.41 1.95
C ILE A 244 1.30 -1.51 0.43
N ASP A 245 0.35 -0.98 -0.33
CA ASP A 245 0.52 -0.70 -1.77
C ASP A 245 0.30 0.80 -2.01
N ALA A 246 1.39 1.53 -2.23
CA ALA A 246 1.35 2.92 -2.65
C ALA A 246 1.42 2.99 -4.18
N VAL A 247 0.32 3.36 -4.82
CA VAL A 247 0.27 3.55 -6.28
C VAL A 247 0.74 4.96 -6.60
N ILE A 248 1.92 5.09 -7.22
CA ILE A 248 2.57 6.38 -7.48
C ILE A 248 2.59 6.66 -8.98
N ASP A 249 2.28 7.91 -9.38
CA ASP A 249 2.40 8.36 -10.76
C ASP A 249 3.84 8.77 -11.09
N ILE A 250 4.55 7.94 -11.85
CA ILE A 250 5.87 8.26 -12.38
C ILE A 250 5.74 8.67 -13.85
N ASN A 251 5.62 9.97 -14.08
CA ASN A 251 5.57 10.60 -15.41
C ASN A 251 4.41 10.11 -16.30
N GLY A 252 3.21 9.99 -15.73
CA GLY A 252 1.98 9.53 -16.41
C GLY A 252 1.79 8.01 -16.38
N THR A 253 2.46 7.32 -15.45
CA THR A 253 2.44 5.85 -15.33
C THR A 253 2.34 5.43 -13.87
N SER A 254 1.26 4.73 -13.55
CA SER A 254 1.06 4.13 -12.23
C SER A 254 2.08 3.02 -11.97
N VAL A 255 2.77 3.09 -10.84
CA VAL A 255 3.66 2.06 -10.30
C VAL A 255 3.16 1.66 -8.92
N HIS A 256 3.11 0.36 -8.66
CA HIS A 256 2.78 -0.17 -7.34
C HIS A 256 4.05 -0.31 -6.50
N PHE A 257 4.11 0.40 -5.37
CA PHE A 257 5.15 0.27 -4.37
C PHE A 257 4.60 -0.57 -3.22
N ILE A 258 4.93 -1.86 -3.24
CA ILE A 258 4.49 -2.85 -2.26
C ILE A 258 5.47 -2.83 -1.08
N GLY A 259 5.11 -2.11 -0.03
CA GLY A 259 5.90 -2.00 1.21
C GLY A 259 5.70 -3.20 2.13
N ALA A 260 6.78 -3.71 2.74
CA ALA A 260 6.77 -4.94 3.54
C ALA A 260 7.60 -4.86 4.84
N HIS A 261 7.09 -5.53 5.87
CA HIS A 261 7.85 -5.94 7.05
C HIS A 261 7.50 -7.40 7.40
N LEU A 262 8.14 -8.39 6.76
CA LEU A 262 7.83 -9.81 7.01
C LEU A 262 8.22 -10.24 8.43
N LYS A 263 7.61 -11.31 8.96
CA LYS A 263 7.79 -11.72 10.36
C LYS A 263 9.26 -11.81 10.80
N ALA A 264 9.62 -10.94 11.75
CA ALA A 264 10.92 -10.92 12.40
C ALA A 264 11.26 -12.20 13.17
N GLY A 265 12.57 -12.41 13.37
CA GLY A 265 13.12 -13.47 14.23
C GLY A 265 13.43 -14.80 13.54
N GLY A 266 14.39 -15.53 14.11
CA GLY A 266 14.75 -16.88 13.64
C GLY A 266 13.75 -17.96 14.06
N GLY A 267 14.01 -19.19 13.62
CA GLY A 267 13.22 -20.38 14.01
C GLY A 267 12.17 -20.79 12.99
N GLU A 268 11.85 -22.09 12.97
CA GLU A 268 10.92 -22.69 11.99
C GLU A 268 9.57 -21.99 11.93
N THR A 269 8.95 -21.69 13.07
CA THR A 269 7.65 -20.99 13.13
C THR A 269 7.68 -19.63 12.43
N ASN A 270 8.74 -18.85 12.60
CA ASN A 270 8.85 -17.52 12.02
C ASN A 270 9.20 -17.58 10.53
N LYS A 271 10.03 -18.55 10.12
CA LYS A 271 10.24 -18.87 8.69
C LYS A 271 8.95 -19.28 8.00
N ASP A 272 8.15 -20.17 8.60
CA ASP A 272 6.87 -20.60 8.05
C ASP A 272 5.89 -19.42 7.92
N ARG A 273 5.84 -18.51 8.91
CA ARG A 273 5.06 -17.27 8.82
C ARG A 273 5.51 -16.38 7.66
N ARG A 274 6.82 -16.06 7.56
CA ARG A 274 7.38 -15.29 6.44
C ARG A 274 7.07 -15.91 5.08
N ASN A 275 7.15 -17.24 4.97
CA ASN A 275 6.84 -17.95 3.72
C ASN A 275 5.37 -17.73 3.30
N LEU A 276 4.42 -17.85 4.24
CA LEU A 276 2.99 -17.66 3.96
C LEU A 276 2.64 -16.20 3.66
N GLU A 277 3.26 -15.25 4.36
CA GLU A 277 3.13 -13.81 4.07
C GLU A 277 3.63 -13.48 2.66
N ASN A 278 4.78 -14.03 2.27
CA ASN A 278 5.38 -13.78 0.97
C ASN A 278 4.66 -14.50 -0.19
N GLU A 279 4.18 -15.74 0.01
CA GLU A 279 3.27 -16.44 -0.92
C GLU A 279 2.03 -15.56 -1.19
N GLY A 280 1.38 -15.08 -0.13
CA GLY A 280 0.15 -14.31 -0.25
C GLY A 280 0.31 -12.93 -0.89
N ILE A 281 1.44 -12.24 -0.66
CA ILE A 281 1.70 -10.94 -1.32
C ILE A 281 2.17 -11.12 -2.79
N ILE A 282 2.82 -12.23 -3.13
CA ILE A 282 3.05 -12.63 -4.53
C ILE A 282 1.71 -12.80 -5.25
N ASN A 283 0.76 -13.54 -4.66
CA ASN A 283 -0.58 -13.71 -5.24
C ASN A 283 -1.36 -12.40 -5.37
N TYR A 284 -1.15 -11.45 -4.46
CA TYR A 284 -1.69 -10.10 -4.59
C TYR A 284 -1.08 -9.36 -5.81
N MET A 285 0.26 -9.40 -5.96
CA MET A 285 0.98 -8.79 -7.08
C MET A 285 0.60 -9.41 -8.44
N ASP A 286 0.36 -10.72 -8.50
CA ASP A 286 -0.18 -11.40 -9.67
C ASP A 286 -1.63 -10.96 -9.96
N GLY A 287 -2.44 -10.74 -8.92
CA GLY A 287 -3.79 -10.19 -9.03
C GLY A 287 -3.86 -8.81 -9.72
N LEU A 288 -2.78 -8.02 -9.66
CA LEU A 288 -2.68 -6.73 -10.35
C LEU A 288 -2.49 -6.86 -11.88
N GLY A 289 -2.04 -8.03 -12.36
CA GLY A 289 -1.69 -8.27 -13.77
C GLY A 289 -0.36 -7.63 -14.19
N GLU A 290 -0.16 -7.45 -15.52
CA GLU A 290 1.09 -6.92 -16.12
C GLU A 290 1.31 -5.41 -15.86
N VAL A 291 1.49 -5.00 -14.61
CA VAL A 291 1.78 -3.61 -14.17
C VAL A 291 3.21 -3.46 -13.64
N PRO A 292 3.80 -2.25 -13.61
CA PRO A 292 5.11 -2.03 -12.98
C PRO A 292 5.02 -2.16 -11.45
N ILE A 293 5.85 -3.03 -10.87
CA ILE A 293 5.87 -3.33 -9.43
C ILE A 293 7.27 -3.16 -8.84
N ILE A 294 7.33 -2.55 -7.65
CA ILE A 294 8.49 -2.47 -6.78
C ILE A 294 8.07 -3.03 -5.41
N TYR A 295 8.60 -4.20 -5.04
CA TYR A 295 8.39 -4.83 -3.73
C TYR A 295 9.60 -4.55 -2.83
N ILE A 296 9.35 -3.95 -1.68
CA ILE A 296 10.37 -3.12 -1.00
C ILE A 296 10.15 -3.08 0.51
N GLY A 297 11.21 -3.23 1.30
CA GLY A 297 11.12 -3.23 2.76
C GLY A 297 12.03 -4.25 3.43
N ASP A 298 11.75 -4.54 4.71
CA ASP A 298 12.43 -5.58 5.48
C ASP A 298 11.72 -6.93 5.28
N LEU A 299 12.37 -7.83 4.56
CA LEU A 299 11.84 -9.18 4.33
C LEU A 299 12.29 -10.18 5.40
N ASN A 300 13.09 -9.73 6.38
CA ASN A 300 13.57 -10.51 7.52
C ASN A 300 14.16 -11.89 7.12
N SER A 301 14.70 -12.00 5.90
CA SER A 301 15.09 -13.25 5.23
C SER A 301 16.30 -13.02 4.34
N TYR A 302 17.08 -14.07 4.11
CA TYR A 302 18.28 -14.01 3.27
C TYR A 302 17.97 -14.36 1.81
N SER A 303 18.60 -13.67 0.85
CA SER A 303 18.56 -14.09 -0.56
C SER A 303 19.35 -15.39 -0.76
N PRO A 304 18.87 -16.36 -1.58
CA PRO A 304 19.63 -17.57 -1.89
C PRO A 304 20.97 -17.28 -2.60
N GLU A 305 21.13 -16.08 -3.17
CA GLU A 305 22.37 -15.61 -3.78
C GLU A 305 23.37 -15.01 -2.78
N ASP A 306 22.98 -14.79 -1.52
CA ASP A 306 23.81 -14.10 -0.53
C ASP A 306 24.82 -15.02 0.17
N THR A 307 26.03 -14.49 0.38
CA THR A 307 27.06 -15.19 1.16
C THR A 307 26.86 -14.93 2.65
N ILE A 308 26.02 -15.75 3.29
CA ILE A 308 25.72 -15.65 4.72
C ILE A 308 26.90 -16.13 5.57
N THR A 309 27.44 -15.24 6.41
CA THR A 309 28.59 -15.52 7.29
C THR A 309 28.20 -16.05 8.66
N VAL A 310 26.99 -15.70 9.13
CA VAL A 310 26.37 -16.22 10.36
C VAL A 310 24.90 -16.44 10.04
N ASP A 311 24.46 -17.69 10.16
CA ASP A 311 23.07 -18.07 9.90
C ASP A 311 22.25 -17.90 11.20
N ASN A 312 21.35 -16.93 11.21
CA ASN A 312 20.44 -16.64 12.33
C ASN A 312 19.09 -17.38 12.20
N ASP A 313 19.01 -18.39 11.33
CA ASP A 313 17.82 -19.19 11.05
C ASP A 313 16.63 -18.35 10.54
N TYR A 314 16.94 -17.30 9.76
CA TYR A 314 15.98 -16.46 9.03
C TYR A 314 15.45 -17.15 7.76
N GLY A 315 16.21 -18.10 7.21
CA GLY A 315 15.83 -18.84 6.00
C GLY A 315 15.86 -17.99 4.72
N TYR A 316 15.49 -18.62 3.61
CA TYR A 316 15.63 -18.07 2.25
C TYR A 316 14.33 -18.02 1.45
N GLY A 317 13.24 -18.60 1.98
CA GLY A 317 12.00 -18.88 1.26
C GLY A 317 11.41 -17.67 0.50
N PRO A 318 11.15 -16.52 1.16
CA PRO A 318 10.62 -15.33 0.52
C PRO A 318 11.38 -14.89 -0.74
N LEU A 319 12.72 -14.85 -0.67
CA LEU A 319 13.54 -14.46 -1.82
C LEU A 319 13.61 -15.58 -2.86
N THR A 320 13.71 -16.85 -2.47
CA THR A 320 13.68 -17.98 -3.42
C THR A 320 12.37 -18.00 -4.23
N MET A 321 11.22 -17.71 -3.61
CA MET A 321 9.93 -17.55 -4.31
C MET A 321 9.95 -16.43 -5.37
N LEU A 322 10.71 -15.36 -5.15
CA LEU A 322 10.77 -14.21 -6.07
C LEU A 322 11.75 -14.42 -7.22
N ILE A 323 12.97 -14.91 -6.93
CA ILE A 323 14.08 -14.92 -7.90
C ILE A 323 14.51 -16.31 -8.40
N GLU A 324 14.02 -17.41 -7.82
CA GLU A 324 14.33 -18.79 -8.25
C GLU A 324 13.06 -19.63 -8.51
N PRO A 325 12.21 -19.27 -9.51
CA PRO A 325 10.94 -19.97 -9.79
C PRO A 325 11.08 -21.43 -10.25
N ASP A 326 12.29 -21.87 -10.61
CA ASP A 326 12.60 -23.28 -10.91
C ASP A 326 12.97 -24.09 -9.63
N ASP A 327 13.00 -23.49 -8.42
CA ASP A 327 13.30 -24.21 -7.18
C ASP A 327 12.23 -25.28 -6.86
N PRO A 328 12.61 -26.54 -6.56
CA PRO A 328 11.67 -27.64 -6.38
C PRO A 328 10.75 -27.53 -5.14
N VAL A 329 10.99 -26.59 -4.23
CA VAL A 329 10.18 -26.35 -3.03
C VAL A 329 9.47 -25.01 -3.13
N PHE A 330 10.22 -23.91 -3.22
CA PHE A 330 9.69 -22.55 -3.18
C PHE A 330 9.16 -22.06 -4.52
N GLY A 331 9.65 -22.62 -5.64
CA GLY A 331 9.15 -22.31 -6.99
C GLY A 331 7.68 -22.70 -7.24
N ASN A 332 7.07 -23.47 -6.33
CA ASN A 332 5.63 -23.75 -6.36
C ASN A 332 4.76 -22.58 -5.86
N PHE A 333 5.36 -21.59 -5.19
CA PHE A 333 4.72 -20.38 -4.62
C PHE A 333 5.28 -19.10 -5.28
N SER A 334 5.93 -19.25 -6.43
CA SER A 334 6.46 -18.15 -7.23
C SER A 334 5.37 -17.53 -8.10
N SER A 335 5.56 -16.28 -8.48
CA SER A 335 4.67 -15.56 -9.40
C SER A 335 4.47 -16.35 -10.71
N GLU A 336 3.22 -16.46 -11.16
CA GLU A 336 2.85 -17.00 -12.48
C GLU A 336 2.93 -15.93 -13.59
N ILE A 337 3.11 -14.65 -13.23
CA ILE A 337 3.03 -13.50 -14.15
C ILE A 337 4.36 -12.75 -14.28
N HIS A 338 4.96 -12.36 -13.16
CA HIS A 338 6.07 -11.42 -13.07
C HIS A 338 7.43 -12.12 -13.00
N ASN A 339 8.46 -11.51 -13.57
CA ASN A 339 9.85 -11.92 -13.35
C ASN A 339 10.55 -10.90 -12.45
N PHE A 340 10.70 -11.24 -11.17
CA PHE A 340 11.33 -10.36 -10.19
C PHE A 340 12.86 -10.37 -10.27
N THR A 341 13.47 -9.25 -9.89
CA THR A 341 14.91 -8.99 -9.88
C THR A 341 15.29 -8.38 -8.53
N ASP A 342 16.22 -9.01 -7.81
CA ASP A 342 16.89 -8.41 -6.64
C ASP A 342 17.86 -7.32 -7.12
N VAL A 343 17.52 -6.04 -6.87
CA VAL A 343 18.25 -4.90 -7.45
C VAL A 343 19.70 -4.85 -6.99
N TYR A 344 19.95 -5.01 -5.69
CA TYR A 344 21.31 -4.92 -5.16
C TYR A 344 22.16 -6.08 -5.67
N ARG A 345 21.63 -7.31 -5.66
CA ARG A 345 22.37 -8.50 -6.12
C ARG A 345 22.60 -8.49 -7.63
N ALA A 346 21.66 -7.98 -8.43
CA ALA A 346 21.82 -7.82 -9.88
C ALA A 346 22.92 -6.81 -10.25
N LEU A 347 23.05 -5.71 -9.50
CA LEU A 347 24.09 -4.69 -9.71
C LEU A 347 25.45 -5.11 -9.10
N TYR A 348 25.43 -5.77 -7.94
CA TYR A 348 26.61 -6.10 -7.13
C TYR A 348 26.68 -7.59 -6.76
N PRO A 349 26.81 -8.50 -7.75
CA PRO A 349 26.68 -9.96 -7.54
C PRO A 349 27.68 -10.57 -6.57
N SER A 350 28.77 -9.88 -6.23
CA SER A 350 29.80 -10.36 -5.29
C SER A 350 29.98 -9.51 -4.02
N GLU A 351 29.20 -8.44 -3.83
CA GLU A 351 29.30 -7.60 -2.64
C GLU A 351 28.35 -8.07 -1.55
N LEU A 352 28.69 -7.82 -0.28
CA LEU A 352 27.92 -8.36 0.84
C LEU A 352 26.62 -7.59 1.07
N GLY A 353 26.66 -6.25 0.98
CA GLY A 353 25.47 -5.41 1.06
C GLY A 353 24.67 -5.56 2.35
N TYR A 354 25.32 -5.83 3.48
CA TYR A 354 24.61 -6.01 4.75
C TYR A 354 23.77 -4.78 5.09
N THR A 355 22.48 -4.98 5.33
CA THR A 355 21.54 -3.95 5.75
C THR A 355 21.22 -4.04 7.24
N TYR A 356 21.55 -5.15 7.90
CA TYR A 356 21.27 -5.37 9.31
C TYR A 356 22.48 -5.84 10.11
N GLY A 357 22.45 -5.59 11.43
CA GLY A 357 23.37 -6.20 12.40
C GLY A 357 24.75 -5.53 12.49
N HIS A 358 24.89 -4.30 11.99
CA HIS A 358 26.16 -3.54 12.08
C HIS A 358 26.63 -3.34 13.52
N GLN A 359 25.67 -3.12 14.43
CA GLN A 359 25.89 -2.98 15.87
C GLN A 359 26.38 -4.29 16.53
N TYR A 360 26.03 -5.46 15.98
CA TYR A 360 26.38 -6.76 16.54
C TYR A 360 26.67 -7.82 15.47
N ALA A 361 27.96 -8.11 15.26
CA ALA A 361 28.49 -8.91 14.16
C ALA A 361 27.92 -10.34 13.97
N ALA A 362 27.13 -10.87 14.90
CA ALA A 362 26.43 -12.15 14.71
C ALA A 362 25.16 -12.00 13.85
N TYR A 363 24.53 -10.82 13.84
CA TYR A 363 23.33 -10.54 13.06
C TYR A 363 23.62 -9.97 11.66
N LEU A 364 24.90 -9.82 11.29
CA LEU A 364 25.30 -9.28 9.98
C LEU A 364 24.69 -10.10 8.84
N GLY A 365 23.82 -9.43 8.10
CA GLY A 365 23.12 -9.97 6.95
C GLY A 365 22.48 -8.85 6.14
N ARG A 366 22.00 -9.20 4.95
CA ARG A 366 21.09 -8.37 4.18
C ARG A 366 19.70 -8.97 4.32
N ILE A 367 18.76 -8.17 4.81
CA ILE A 367 17.36 -8.55 5.02
C ILE A 367 16.39 -7.49 4.49
N ASP A 368 16.88 -6.30 4.18
CA ASP A 368 16.16 -5.24 3.51
C ASP A 368 16.42 -5.32 1.99
N TYR A 369 15.37 -5.18 1.19
CA TYR A 369 15.43 -5.38 -0.24
C TYR A 369 14.67 -4.30 -1.02
N ILE A 370 15.14 -4.09 -2.24
CA ILE A 370 14.35 -3.52 -3.34
C ILE A 370 14.31 -4.60 -4.42
N ILE A 371 13.13 -5.16 -4.63
CA ILE A 371 12.83 -6.18 -5.63
C ILE A 371 11.95 -5.51 -6.70
N VAL A 372 12.27 -5.70 -7.97
CA VAL A 372 11.52 -5.08 -9.07
C VAL A 372 11.11 -6.12 -10.11
N ASN A 373 9.96 -5.95 -10.75
CA ASN A 373 9.59 -6.81 -11.88
C ASN A 373 10.22 -6.34 -13.21
N GLU A 374 9.95 -7.06 -14.30
CA GLU A 374 10.62 -6.93 -15.59
C GLU A 374 10.50 -5.54 -16.24
N PHE A 375 9.57 -4.69 -15.77
CA PHE A 375 9.47 -3.30 -16.21
C PHE A 375 10.69 -2.45 -15.84
N PHE A 376 11.46 -2.85 -14.82
CA PHE A 376 12.60 -2.08 -14.31
C PHE A 376 13.97 -2.72 -14.53
N THR A 377 14.06 -4.02 -14.85
CA THR A 377 15.33 -4.77 -14.92
C THR A 377 16.38 -4.15 -15.85
N ASP A 378 15.97 -3.54 -16.98
CA ASP A 378 16.87 -2.86 -17.93
C ASP A 378 17.12 -1.37 -17.61
N LYS A 379 16.63 -0.88 -16.46
CA LYS A 379 16.60 0.53 -16.04
C LYS A 379 17.42 0.81 -14.78
N LEU A 380 17.94 -0.21 -14.13
CA LEU A 380 18.77 -0.09 -12.93
C LEU A 380 20.11 0.61 -13.25
N ILE A 381 20.46 1.65 -12.48
CA ILE A 381 21.72 2.41 -12.66
C ILE A 381 22.73 2.05 -11.58
N ASN A 382 22.30 2.14 -10.32
CA ASN A 382 23.13 2.07 -9.13
C ASN A 382 22.26 1.69 -7.92
N ALA A 383 22.88 1.14 -6.89
CA ALA A 383 22.28 0.94 -5.58
C ALA A 383 23.35 1.15 -4.51
N THR A 384 22.98 1.67 -3.35
CA THR A 384 23.90 1.80 -2.20
C THR A 384 23.25 1.32 -0.92
N VAL A 385 24.08 1.02 0.08
CA VAL A 385 23.66 0.54 1.40
C VAL A 385 24.54 1.19 2.45
N GLY A 386 23.93 1.96 3.37
CA GLY A 386 24.61 2.52 4.54
C GLY A 386 25.85 3.37 4.25
N ASP A 387 25.90 4.11 3.14
CA ASP A 387 27.06 4.94 2.77
C ASP A 387 26.97 6.42 3.23
N THR A 388 25.94 6.75 4.03
CA THR A 388 25.77 8.04 4.71
C THR A 388 26.72 8.22 5.91
N ALA A 389 26.84 9.46 6.40
CA ALA A 389 27.69 9.75 7.56
C ALA A 389 27.03 9.33 8.89
N HIS A 390 25.69 9.19 8.89
CA HIS A 390 24.88 8.78 10.04
C HIS A 390 24.40 7.32 9.96
N ALA A 391 24.85 6.50 9.00
CA ALA A 391 24.42 5.11 8.85
C ALA A 391 24.57 4.28 10.14
N ASP A 392 25.73 4.37 10.81
CA ASP A 392 26.02 3.68 12.08
C ASP A 392 25.18 4.22 13.27
N THR A 393 24.55 5.38 13.14
CA THR A 393 23.80 6.04 14.24
C THR A 393 22.33 6.27 13.95
N GLY A 394 21.83 6.04 12.73
CA GLY A 394 20.43 6.30 12.39
C GLY A 394 19.46 5.25 12.93
N ALA A 395 19.79 3.96 12.75
CA ALA A 395 19.03 2.80 13.22
C ALA A 395 19.97 1.59 13.41
N ASP A 396 19.47 0.44 13.86
CA ASP A 396 20.18 -0.84 13.81
C ASP A 396 20.16 -1.51 12.42
N HIS A 397 19.29 -1.03 11.54
CA HIS A 397 19.37 -1.21 10.08
C HIS A 397 20.17 -0.08 9.40
N TYR A 398 20.71 -0.38 8.22
CA TYR A 398 21.13 0.59 7.22
C TYR A 398 20.04 0.70 6.14
N CYS A 399 19.86 1.90 5.61
CA CYS A 399 19.06 2.11 4.41
C CYS A 399 19.65 1.37 3.19
N LEU A 400 18.76 0.94 2.30
CA LEU A 400 19.07 0.48 0.95
C LEU A 400 18.37 1.40 -0.03
N ASP A 401 19.09 1.88 -1.03
CA ASP A 401 18.51 2.68 -2.11
C ASP A 401 18.90 2.20 -3.50
N MET A 402 18.14 2.67 -4.50
CA MET A 402 18.48 2.53 -5.90
C MET A 402 18.26 3.82 -6.69
N PHE A 403 19.10 3.98 -7.71
CA PHE A 403 18.92 4.95 -8.79
C PHE A 403 18.43 4.20 -10.02
N VAL A 404 17.30 4.63 -10.58
CA VAL A 404 16.67 4.00 -11.74
C VAL A 404 16.47 5.02 -12.86
N THR A 405 16.71 4.63 -14.11
CA THR A 405 16.51 5.49 -15.29
C THR A 405 15.21 5.19 -16.02
N TRP A 406 14.13 5.89 -15.69
CA TRP A 406 12.84 5.69 -16.34
C TRP A 406 12.01 6.97 -16.46
N ASN A 407 11.17 7.02 -17.50
CA ASN A 407 10.33 8.16 -17.87
C ASN A 407 8.85 7.77 -18.02
N GLY A 408 8.40 6.70 -17.35
CA GLY A 408 7.06 6.11 -17.49
C GLY A 408 6.86 5.26 -18.76
N SER A 409 7.64 5.49 -19.82
CA SER A 409 7.38 4.80 -21.10
C SER A 409 7.72 3.31 -21.07
N GLY A 410 6.84 2.49 -21.68
CA GLY A 410 7.02 1.04 -21.84
C GLY A 410 5.97 0.19 -21.12
N ALA A 411 5.32 0.71 -20.09
CA ALA A 411 4.13 0.10 -19.51
C ALA A 411 2.90 0.35 -20.40
N THR A 412 2.01 -0.65 -20.52
CA THR A 412 0.66 -0.38 -21.00
C THR A 412 -0.12 0.23 -19.84
N ILE A 413 -0.89 1.29 -20.06
CA ILE A 413 -1.82 1.80 -19.05
C ILE A 413 -2.93 0.74 -18.89
N ILE A 414 -2.76 -0.16 -17.94
CA ILE A 414 -3.82 -1.05 -17.48
C ILE A 414 -4.63 -0.23 -16.46
N PRO A 415 -5.92 0.08 -16.72
CA PRO A 415 -6.75 0.69 -15.68
C PRO A 415 -6.85 -0.30 -14.50
N PRO A 416 -6.83 0.18 -13.24
CA PRO A 416 -6.91 -0.69 -12.08
C PRO A 416 -8.12 -1.62 -12.20
N SER A 417 -7.91 -2.90 -11.90
CA SER A 417 -8.95 -3.93 -12.00
C SER A 417 -10.21 -3.51 -11.24
N GLU A 418 -11.38 -3.69 -11.84
CA GLU A 418 -12.67 -3.23 -11.27
C GLU A 418 -13.05 -3.91 -9.93
N ASP A 419 -12.29 -4.92 -9.48
CA ASP A 419 -12.60 -5.80 -8.34
C ASP A 419 -11.62 -5.69 -7.14
N ILE A 420 -11.00 -4.52 -6.89
CA ILE A 420 -10.31 -4.24 -5.61
C ILE A 420 -11.18 -3.33 -4.74
N GLU A 421 -12.17 -3.93 -4.07
CA GLU A 421 -12.91 -3.27 -2.99
C GLU A 421 -11.97 -2.93 -1.82
N ILE A 422 -12.16 -1.76 -1.21
CA ILE A 422 -11.55 -1.41 0.07
C ILE A 422 -12.11 -2.35 1.15
N ARG A 423 -11.42 -3.47 1.40
CA ARG A 423 -11.70 -4.32 2.56
C ARG A 423 -11.17 -3.68 3.84
N LEU A 424 -11.92 -2.71 4.34
CA LEU A 424 -12.01 -2.48 5.79
C LEU A 424 -12.80 -3.62 6.45
N ASP A 425 -12.37 -4.86 6.21
CA ASP A 425 -12.93 -6.07 6.82
C ASP A 425 -12.44 -6.15 8.27
N ARG A 426 -13.02 -5.29 9.11
CA ARG A 426 -13.17 -5.62 10.53
C ARG A 426 -14.13 -6.80 10.65
N LEU A 427 -13.62 -8.00 10.38
CA LEU A 427 -14.31 -9.24 10.70
C LEU A 427 -14.76 -9.19 12.15
N SER A 428 -16.06 -9.44 12.38
CA SER A 428 -16.66 -9.26 13.70
C SER A 428 -15.95 -10.17 14.70
N THR A 429 -15.36 -9.58 15.74
CA THR A 429 -14.60 -10.32 16.75
C THR A 429 -15.49 -11.24 17.58
N THR A 430 -15.68 -12.48 17.10
CA THR A 430 -15.96 -13.60 18.00
C THR A 430 -14.71 -13.86 18.82
N SER A 431 -14.68 -13.28 20.02
CA SER A 431 -13.56 -13.30 20.95
C SER A 431 -13.06 -14.71 21.28
N SER A 432 -11.87 -15.09 20.78
CA SER A 432 -11.06 -16.15 21.39
C SER A 432 -9.56 -16.17 21.08
N GLU A 433 -9.06 -15.55 19.99
CA GLU A 433 -7.63 -15.65 19.61
C GLU A 433 -6.96 -14.32 19.24
N ILE A 434 -7.07 -13.30 20.12
CA ILE A 434 -5.94 -12.37 20.26
C ILE A 434 -4.85 -13.15 20.99
N ARG A 435 -3.85 -13.63 20.26
CA ARG A 435 -2.65 -14.19 20.87
C ARG A 435 -1.68 -13.07 21.21
N GLU A 436 -1.04 -13.21 22.37
CA GLU A 436 0.02 -12.33 22.83
C GLU A 436 1.29 -12.61 22.02
N ASP A 437 1.39 -12.07 20.80
CA ASP A 437 2.59 -12.23 19.96
C ASP A 437 3.75 -11.27 20.35
N ALA A 438 3.63 -10.63 21.52
CA ALA A 438 4.61 -9.70 22.10
C ALA A 438 5.76 -10.34 22.90
N GLU A 439 5.89 -11.68 22.92
CA GLU A 439 7.02 -12.38 23.57
C GLU A 439 8.10 -12.91 22.59
N ASP A 440 7.86 -12.84 21.27
CA ASP A 440 8.78 -13.38 20.23
C ASP A 440 9.33 -12.32 19.23
N ASP A 441 9.17 -11.02 19.51
CA ASP A 441 9.98 -9.96 18.88
C ASP A 441 11.18 -9.64 19.79
N TRP A 442 12.37 -10.02 19.32
CA TRP A 442 13.57 -10.22 20.16
C TRP A 442 14.35 -8.94 20.49
N ILE A 443 13.74 -7.97 21.16
CA ILE A 443 14.51 -6.86 21.76
C ILE A 443 15.04 -7.26 23.14
N PHE A 444 16.15 -8.01 23.12
CA PHE A 444 16.84 -8.47 24.33
C PHE A 444 17.67 -7.35 24.98
N HIS A 445 16.98 -6.37 25.58
CA HIS A 445 17.56 -5.27 26.32
C HIS A 445 18.15 -5.72 27.68
N GLU A 446 19.15 -6.61 27.67
CA GLU A 446 20.07 -6.74 28.80
C GLU A 446 20.89 -5.44 28.90
N GLN A 447 20.65 -4.66 29.96
CA GLN A 447 21.31 -3.39 30.23
C GLN A 447 22.84 -3.54 30.27
N THR A 448 23.49 -3.35 29.12
CA THR A 448 24.94 -3.20 29.06
C THR A 448 25.32 -1.81 29.58
N PRO A 449 26.38 -1.67 30.39
CA PRO A 449 26.67 -0.40 31.06
C PRO A 449 27.14 0.64 30.05
N GLN A 450 26.70 1.90 30.20
CA GLN A 450 27.30 3.02 29.46
C GLN A 450 28.83 2.99 29.59
N ILE A 451 29.50 2.81 28.46
CA ILE A 451 30.94 3.05 28.34
C ILE A 451 31.11 4.48 27.85
N ASP A 452 31.48 5.38 28.77
CA ASP A 452 31.87 6.75 28.42
C ASP A 452 33.05 6.69 27.43
N TYR A 453 32.81 7.04 26.16
CA TYR A 453 33.87 7.15 25.16
C TYR A 453 34.75 8.37 25.44
N ILE A 454 35.81 8.12 26.21
CA ILE A 454 36.89 9.09 26.45
C ILE A 454 37.47 9.53 25.11
N THR A 455 37.44 10.84 24.88
CA THR A 455 37.93 11.49 23.66
C THR A 455 39.38 11.12 23.35
N ILE A 456 39.61 10.47 22.20
CA ILE A 456 40.93 10.36 21.59
C ILE A 456 40.97 11.27 20.38
N GLN A 457 41.49 12.48 20.56
CA GLN A 457 41.92 13.29 19.42
C GLN A 457 43.09 12.60 18.72
N THR A 458 42.92 12.23 17.45
CA THR A 458 44.03 12.05 16.52
C THR A 458 43.90 13.04 15.38
N SER A 459 44.93 13.89 15.24
CA SER A 459 44.95 14.96 14.25
C SER A 459 45.20 14.41 12.84
N MET A 460 44.27 14.62 11.92
CA MET A 460 44.58 14.64 10.49
C MET A 460 44.62 16.08 9.97
N HIS A 461 45.76 16.42 9.38
CA HIS A 461 46.05 17.74 8.83
C HIS A 461 45.34 17.89 7.48
N PRO A 462 44.62 18.99 7.21
CA PRO A 462 44.07 19.22 5.88
C PRO A 462 45.21 19.45 4.88
N SER A 463 45.22 18.68 3.78
CA SER A 463 46.15 18.92 2.67
C SER A 463 45.57 19.95 1.71
N GLU A 464 46.28 21.06 1.56
CA GLU A 464 45.89 22.20 0.72
C GLU A 464 45.74 21.77 -0.74
N ARG A 465 44.63 22.16 -1.40
CA ARG A 465 44.56 22.22 -2.87
C ARG A 465 44.35 23.65 -3.34
N TYR A 466 45.40 24.18 -3.97
CA TYR A 466 45.42 25.45 -4.69
C TYR A 466 44.31 25.55 -5.74
N ARG A 467 43.69 26.74 -5.83
CA ARG A 467 43.21 27.31 -7.09
C ARG A 467 43.55 28.80 -7.13
N GLU A 468 44.63 29.13 -7.84
CA GLU A 468 44.83 30.48 -8.36
C GLU A 468 43.94 30.68 -9.60
N ARG A 469 43.30 31.84 -9.69
CA ARG A 469 42.94 32.52 -10.95
C ARG A 469 43.00 34.03 -10.74
N GLU A 470 44.05 34.66 -11.26
CA GLU A 470 43.88 35.73 -12.24
C GLU A 470 44.18 35.14 -13.63
#